data_AF-A0A5I1HNC0-F1
#
_entry.id   AF-A0A5I1HNC0-F1
#
_cell.length_a   1.000
_cell.length_b   1.000
_cell.length_c   1.000
_cell.angle_alpha   90.00
_cell.angle_beta   90.00
_cell.angle_gamma   90.00
#
_symmetry.space_group_name_H-M   'P 1'
#
loop_
_entity.id
_entity.type
_entity.pdbx_description
1 polymer ?
#
loop_
_entity_poly.entity_id
_entity_poly.type
_entity_poly.pdbx_seq_one_letter_code
_entity_poly.pdbx_strand_id
1 'polypeptide(L)' 'MIASFNEQEEECMPMRRVICSIDEQELNIIEKYKLYYKDKYGVNLSRNAIIRMLVCRLDKEINEVIK' A
#
# COMPACT_ATOMS: atom_id res chain seq x y z
N MET A 1 13.09 -1.80 36.77
CA MET A 1 14.01 -1.62 35.63
C MET A 1 13.14 -1.64 34.38
N ILE A 2 12.88 -0.48 33.80
CA ILE A 2 12.02 -0.36 32.61
C ILE A 2 12.95 -0.37 31.41
N ALA A 3 12.75 -1.30 30.49
CA ALA A 3 13.52 -1.42 29.27
C ALA A 3 13.29 -0.17 28.41
N SER A 4 14.38 0.54 28.09
CA SER A 4 14.39 1.63 27.12
C SER A 4 14.03 1.08 25.75
N PHE A 5 12.88 1.50 25.24
CA PHE A 5 12.57 1.39 23.82
C PHE A 5 13.37 2.48 23.11
N ASN A 6 14.41 2.08 22.37
CA ASN A 6 15.02 2.97 21.38
C ASN A 6 13.96 3.19 20.28
N GLU A 7 13.27 4.31 20.34
CA GLU A 7 12.63 4.89 19.17
C GLU A 7 13.74 5.25 18.19
N GLN A 8 14.02 4.37 17.24
CA GLN A 8 14.69 4.79 16.02
C GLN A 8 13.75 5.78 15.34
N GLU A 9 14.09 7.07 15.42
CA GLU A 9 13.47 8.12 14.64
C GLU A 9 13.63 7.77 13.16
N GLU A 10 12.60 7.15 12.59
CA GLU A 10 12.44 7.06 11.14
C GLU A 10 12.32 8.51 10.66
N GLU A 11 13.36 9.02 9.99
CA GLU A 11 13.36 10.34 9.38
C GLU A 11 12.12 10.48 8.50
N CYS A 12 11.11 11.18 9.01
CA CYS A 12 9.86 11.43 8.33
C CYS A 12 10.14 12.45 7.23
N MET A 13 10.59 11.96 6.06
CA MET A 13 10.75 12.77 4.86
C MET A 13 9.48 13.62 4.68
N PRO A 14 9.59 14.93 4.41
CA PRO A 14 8.42 15.79 4.25
C PRO A 14 7.60 15.30 3.05
N MET A 15 6.58 14.49 3.33
CA MET A 15 5.67 13.97 2.32
C MET A 15 4.82 15.13 1.80
N ARG A 16 5.20 15.67 0.63
CA ARG A 16 4.33 16.56 -0.13
C ARG A 16 3.06 15.78 -0.48
N ARG A 17 1.90 16.21 0.03
CA ARG A 17 0.61 15.64 -0.38
C ARG A 17 0.38 15.98 -1.84
N VAL A 18 0.46 14.99 -2.72
CA VAL A 18 0.04 15.12 -4.11
C VAL A 18 -1.45 14.78 -4.17
N ILE A 19 -2.26 15.74 -4.62
CA ILE A 19 -3.69 15.52 -4.85
C ILE A 19 -3.83 15.13 -6.32
N CYS A 20 -4.05 13.84 -6.56
CA CYS A 20 -4.37 13.31 -7.89
C CYS A 20 -5.86 12.96 -7.94
N SER A 21 -6.54 13.32 -9.03
CA SER A 21 -7.84 12.73 -9.34
C SER A 21 -7.63 11.29 -9.74
N ILE A 22 -8.37 10.37 -9.11
CA ILE A 22 -8.43 8.96 -9.50
C ILE A 22 -9.59 8.83 -10.49
N ASP A 23 -9.34 8.21 -11.64
CA ASP A 23 -10.40 7.97 -12.61
C ASP A 23 -11.31 6.80 -12.19
N GLU A 24 -12.42 6.63 -12.91
CA GLU A 24 -13.41 5.59 -12.57
C GLU A 24 -12.87 4.17 -12.74
N GLN A 25 -11.96 3.95 -13.70
CA GLN A 25 -11.36 2.64 -13.92
C GLN A 25 -10.41 2.27 -12.79
N GLU A 26 -9.56 3.21 -12.38
CA GLU A 26 -8.66 3.06 -11.23
C GLU A 26 -9.46 2.80 -9.94
N LEU A 27 -10.55 3.52 -9.72
CA LEU A 27 -11.42 3.29 -8.56
C LEU A 27 -12.04 1.89 -8.57
N ASN A 28 -12.49 1.41 -9.74
CA ASN A 28 -13.05 0.06 -9.89
C ASN A 28 -12.02 -1.02 -9.56
N ILE A 29 -10.75 -0.84 -9.95
CA ILE A 29 -9.67 -1.77 -9.57
C ILE A 29 -9.55 -1.84 -8.05
N ILE A 30 -9.52 -0.69 -7.37
CA ILE A 30 -9.41 -0.62 -5.91
C ILE A 30 -10.59 -1.31 -5.23
N GLU A 31 -11.82 -1.08 -5.69
CA GLU A 31 -13.02 -1.70 -5.11
C GLU A 31 -13.05 -3.22 -5.32
N LYS A 32 -12.62 -3.71 -6.48
CA LYS A 32 -12.47 -5.17 -6.73
C LYS A 32 -11.50 -5.81 -5.73
N TYR A 33 -10.37 -5.16 -5.45
CA TYR A 33 -9.41 -5.66 -4.47
C TYR A 33 -9.97 -5.61 -3.04
N LYS A 34 -10.71 -4.56 -2.66
CA LYS A 34 -11.38 -4.52 -1.35
C LYS A 34 -12.34 -5.69 -1.18
N LEU A 35 -13.21 -5.91 -2.17
CA LEU A 35 -14.17 -7.02 -2.15
C LEU A 35 -13.46 -8.36 -2.07
N TYR A 36 -12.46 -8.60 -2.93
CA TYR A 36 -11.69 -9.85 -2.92
C TYR A 36 -11.08 -10.17 -1.55
N TYR A 37 -10.43 -9.19 -0.91
CA TYR A 37 -9.79 -9.42 0.38
C TYR A 37 -10.78 -9.54 1.55
N LYS A 38 -11.90 -8.83 1.46
CA LYS A 38 -13.01 -8.97 2.40
C LYS A 38 -13.63 -10.35 2.32
N ASP A 39 -13.94 -10.82 1.11
CA ASP A 39 -14.63 -12.09 0.89
C ASP A 39 -13.71 -13.28 1.19
N LYS A 40 -12.44 -13.20 0.79
CA LYS A 40 -11.49 -14.31 0.94
C LYS A 40 -10.88 -14.42 2.34
N TYR A 41 -10.63 -13.29 3.01
CA TYR A 41 -9.89 -13.27 4.28
C TYR A 41 -10.64 -12.58 5.43
N GLY A 42 -11.83 -12.02 5.19
CA GLY A 42 -12.56 -11.25 6.20
C GLY A 42 -11.92 -9.90 6.54
N VAL A 43 -10.97 -9.41 5.72
CA VAL A 43 -10.19 -8.20 6.01
C VAL A 43 -10.64 -7.03 5.15
N ASN A 44 -10.94 -5.91 5.79
CA ASN A 44 -11.20 -4.64 5.10
C ASN A 44 -9.89 -3.89 4.87
N LEU A 45 -9.45 -3.81 3.62
CA LEU A 45 -8.25 -3.05 3.26
C LEU A 45 -8.57 -1.60 2.92
N SER A 46 -7.71 -0.69 3.39
CA SER A 46 -7.75 0.72 2.99
C SER A 46 -7.24 0.89 1.56
N ARG A 47 -7.64 1.99 0.91
CA ARG A 47 -7.13 2.37 -0.42
C ARG A 47 -5.59 2.37 -0.45
N ASN A 48 -4.97 2.97 0.56
CA ASN A 48 -3.51 3.08 0.64
C ASN A 48 -2.84 1.71 0.80
N ALA A 49 -3.44 0.78 1.55
CA ALA A 49 -2.91 -0.57 1.70
C ALA A 49 -2.91 -1.32 0.36
N ILE A 50 -4.00 -1.18 -0.42
CA ILE A 50 -4.11 -1.79 -1.76
C ILE A 50 -3.07 -1.19 -2.72
N ILE A 51 -2.93 0.14 -2.74
CA ILE A 51 -1.93 0.81 -3.59
C ILE A 51 -0.52 0.33 -3.23
N ARG A 52 -0.15 0.31 -1.94
CA ARG A 52 1.16 -0.19 -1.49
C ARG A 52 1.39 -1.64 -1.93
N MET A 53 0.39 -2.51 -1.78
CA MET A 53 0.48 -3.89 -2.23
C MET A 53 0.71 -3.99 -3.74
N LEU A 54 -0.01 -3.22 -4.56
CA LEU A 54 0.13 -3.23 -6.02
C LEU A 54 1.52 -2.76 -6.44
N VAL A 55 2.04 -1.68 -5.84
CA VAL A 55 3.41 -1.19 -6.08
C VAL A 55 4.44 -2.26 -5.73
N CYS A 56 4.31 -2.91 -4.57
CA CYS A 56 5.22 -3.98 -4.16
C CYS A 56 5.19 -5.21 -5.08
N ARG A 57 4.05 -5.52 -5.71
CA ARG A 57 3.94 -6.61 -6.69
C ARG A 57 4.61 -6.24 -8.01
N LEU A 58 4.34 -5.04 -8.52
CA LEU A 58 4.94 -4.52 -9.74
C LEU A 58 6.47 -4.45 -9.63
N ASP A 59 7.00 -3.98 -8.51
CA ASP A 59 8.44 -3.93 -8.28
C ASP A 59 9.08 -5.32 -8.37
N LYS A 60 8.44 -6.35 -7.78
CA LYS A 60 8.91 -7.74 -7.90
C LYS A 60 8.89 -8.25 -9.33
N GLU A 61 7.78 -8.03 -10.05
CA GLU A 61 7.64 -8.45 -11.45
C GLU A 61 8.71 -7.80 -12.35
N ILE A 62 8.96 -6.50 -12.18
CA ILE A 62 10.00 -5.76 -12.92
C ILE A 62 11.38 -6.35 -12.61
N ASN A 63 11.68 -6.57 -11.34
CA ASN A 63 12.97 -7.11 -10.91
C ASN A 63 13.18 -8.58 -11.31
N GLU A 64 12.11 -9.35 -11.56
CA GLU A 64 12.20 -10.71 -12.11
C GLU A 64 12.47 -10.73 -13.61
N VAL A 65 11.95 -9.76 -14.37
CA VAL A 65 12.15 -9.64 -15.83
C VAL A 65 13.53 -9.10 -16.20
N ILE A 66 14.13 -8.24 -15.36
CA ILE A 66 15.44 -7.63 -15.64
C ILE A 66 16.62 -8.56 -15.28
N LYS A 67 16.36 -9.69 -14.61
CA LYS A 67 17.37 -10.73 -14.32
C LYS A 67 17.61 -11.66 -15.50
#